data_AF-S6UP97-F1
#
_entry.id   AF-S6UP97-F1
#
_cell.length_a   1.000
_cell.length_b   1.000
_cell.length_c   1.000
_cell.angle_alpha   90.00
_cell.angle_beta   90.00
_cell.angle_gamma   90.00
#
_symmetry.space_group_name_H-M   'P 1'
#
loop_
_entity.id
_entity.type
_entity.pdbx_description
1 polymer ?
#
loop_
_entity_poly.entity_id
_entity_poly.type
_entity_poly.pdbx_seq_one_letter_code
_entity_poly.pdbx_strand_id
1 'polypeptide(L)'
;ASGSGWVALDKPSGGQLLNGAWLAPANKDQQLAVLAFTPTFKQILLDRFTHYAAAVFVLMLLMLCASQLLIRFLLGQLNALKDVMLHVEKSGDLSARVANRSDDEVGQMAKAFNAMQAGYQRVVNTVSQTASRLDEGAAHLASGMKDVRQGMLGQQS
;
A
#
# COMPACT_ATOMS: atom_id res chain seq x y z
N ALA A 1 54.07 10.82 -55.90
CA ALA A 1 53.77 10.92 -54.45
C ALA A 1 52.66 9.92 -54.15
N SER A 2 53.01 8.78 -53.54
CA SER A 2 52.05 7.74 -53.18
C SER A 2 51.29 8.21 -51.93
N GLY A 3 50.15 8.88 -52.14
CA GLY A 3 49.37 9.45 -51.06
C GLY A 3 48.62 8.34 -50.30
N SER A 4 48.88 8.22 -49.00
CA SER A 4 47.98 7.53 -48.09
C SER A 4 46.68 8.33 -47.99
N GLY A 5 45.53 7.70 -48.22
CA GLY A 5 44.26 8.41 -48.28
C GLY A 5 43.08 7.47 -48.04
N TRP A 6 42.02 8.04 -47.45
CA TRP A 6 40.73 7.37 -47.37
C TRP A 6 40.07 7.35 -48.74
N VAL A 7 39.67 6.17 -49.21
CA VAL A 7 38.86 6.01 -50.41
C VAL A 7 37.51 5.47 -49.99
N ALA A 8 36.47 6.30 -50.13
CA ALA A 8 35.10 5.89 -49.88
C ALA A 8 34.68 4.88 -50.96
N LEU A 9 34.20 3.72 -50.53
CA LEU A 9 33.80 2.62 -51.38
C LEU A 9 32.42 2.19 -50.94
N ASP A 10 31.39 2.98 -51.25
CA ASP A 10 30.00 2.71 -50.86
C ASP A 10 29.42 1.56 -51.71
N LYS A 11 29.88 0.34 -51.42
CA LYS A 11 29.47 -0.88 -52.11
C LYS A 11 29.01 -1.93 -51.09
N PRO A 12 27.82 -2.53 -51.29
CA PRO A 12 27.38 -3.63 -50.45
C PRO A 12 28.23 -4.89 -50.74
N SER A 13 28.82 -5.48 -49.70
CA SER A 13 29.59 -6.73 -49.80
C SER A 13 29.22 -7.65 -48.63
N GLY A 14 28.69 -8.84 -48.93
CA GLY A 14 28.48 -9.89 -47.91
C GLY A 14 27.52 -9.53 -46.76
N GLY A 15 26.55 -8.63 -46.98
CA GLY A 15 25.59 -8.22 -45.93
C GLY A 15 26.07 -7.11 -45.00
N GLN A 16 27.26 -6.56 -45.24
CA GLN A 16 27.80 -5.36 -44.59
C GLN A 16 28.01 -4.27 -45.63
N LEU A 17 27.85 -3.01 -45.19
CA LEU A 17 28.22 -1.86 -46.02
C LEU A 17 29.71 -1.64 -45.87
N LEU A 18 30.42 -1.73 -47.00
CA LEU A 18 31.78 -1.24 -47.10
C LEU A 18 31.65 0.29 -47.13
N ASN A 19 32.18 1.01 -46.14
CA ASN A 19 32.11 2.49 -46.15
C ASN A 19 33.36 3.10 -46.79
N GLY A 20 34.46 2.35 -46.81
CA GLY A 20 35.70 2.76 -47.47
C GLY A 20 36.86 1.83 -47.19
N ALA A 21 37.93 2.06 -47.93
CA ALA A 21 39.22 1.46 -47.70
C ALA A 21 40.21 2.55 -47.32
N TRP A 22 40.98 2.32 -46.27
CA TRP A 22 42.16 3.13 -46.00
C TRP A 22 43.35 2.54 -46.76
N LEU A 23 43.97 3.31 -47.65
CA LEU A 23 45.15 2.88 -48.39
C LEU A 23 46.42 3.28 -47.65
N ALA A 24 47.21 2.28 -47.26
CA ALA A 24 48.53 2.44 -46.66
C ALA A 24 49.62 2.07 -47.68
N PRO A 25 50.68 2.87 -47.83
CA PRO A 25 51.84 2.44 -48.61
C PRO A 25 52.55 1.30 -47.85
N ALA A 26 52.68 0.14 -48.50
CA ALA A 26 53.38 -1.02 -47.93
C ALA A 26 54.78 -1.18 -48.51
N ASN A 27 54.96 -0.88 -49.80
CA ASN A 27 56.27 -0.83 -50.47
C ASN A 27 56.21 0.07 -51.72
N LYS A 28 57.33 0.32 -52.42
CA LYS A 28 57.42 1.27 -53.55
C LYS A 28 56.35 1.07 -54.64
N ASP A 29 55.89 -0.17 -54.84
CA ASP A 29 54.86 -0.55 -55.82
C ASP A 29 53.64 -1.29 -55.21
N GLN A 30 53.54 -1.42 -53.87
CA GLN A 30 52.43 -2.11 -53.21
C GLN A 30 51.70 -1.19 -52.23
N GLN A 31 50.38 -1.13 -52.39
CA GLN A 31 49.46 -0.44 -51.48
C GLN A 31 48.56 -1.48 -50.80
N LEU A 32 48.46 -1.41 -49.48
CA LEU A 32 47.55 -2.23 -48.69
C LEU A 32 46.24 -1.45 -48.50
N ALA A 33 45.12 -2.08 -48.87
CA ALA A 33 43.78 -1.55 -48.64
C ALA A 33 43.18 -2.19 -47.39
N VAL A 34 43.00 -1.41 -46.32
CA VAL A 34 42.29 -1.85 -45.11
C VAL A 34 40.82 -1.50 -45.26
N LEU A 35 39.97 -2.51 -45.43
CA LEU A 35 38.53 -2.35 -45.64
C LEU A 35 37.83 -2.09 -44.30
N ALA A 36 37.06 -1.01 -44.22
CA ALA A 36 36.20 -0.70 -43.08
C ALA A 36 34.76 -1.14 -43.37
N PHE A 37 34.33 -2.18 -42.68
CA PHE A 37 32.96 -2.69 -42.75
C PHE A 37 32.13 -2.10 -41.61
N THR A 38 30.92 -1.63 -41.90
CA THR A 38 29.95 -1.27 -40.88
C THR A 38 28.81 -2.29 -40.82
N PRO A 39 28.41 -2.75 -39.62
CA PRO A 39 27.27 -3.64 -39.48
C PRO A 39 26.01 -2.93 -39.98
N THR A 40 25.22 -3.62 -40.80
CA THR A 40 24.00 -3.08 -41.39
C THR A 40 22.98 -2.79 -40.29
N PHE A 41 22.31 -1.62 -40.35
CA PHE A 41 21.31 -1.17 -39.36
C PHE A 41 20.29 -2.26 -38.97
N LYS A 42 19.80 -3.04 -39.96
CA LYS A 42 18.83 -4.11 -39.72
C LYS A 42 19.36 -5.23 -38.81
N GLN A 43 20.65 -5.54 -38.86
CA GLN A 43 21.25 -6.59 -38.03
C GLN A 43 21.34 -6.15 -36.57
N ILE A 44 21.80 -4.91 -36.34
CA ILE A 44 21.87 -4.32 -35.00
C ILE A 44 20.46 -4.19 -34.42
N LEU A 45 19.50 -3.76 -35.25
CA LEU A 45 18.10 -3.63 -34.85
C LEU A 45 17.55 -4.98 -34.39
N LEU A 46 17.65 -6.04 -35.20
CA LEU A 46 17.07 -7.35 -34.86
C LEU A 46 17.74 -8.01 -33.65
N ASP A 47 19.07 -7.91 -33.54
CA ASP A 47 19.82 -8.56 -32.47
C ASP A 47 19.61 -7.88 -31.11
N ARG A 48 19.56 -6.54 -31.09
CA ARG A 48 19.30 -5.77 -29.87
C ARG A 48 17.82 -5.71 -29.51
N PHE A 49 16.93 -5.79 -30.51
CA PHE A 49 15.48 -5.73 -30.29
C PHE A 49 15.00 -6.84 -29.35
N THR A 50 15.49 -8.07 -29.48
CA THR A 50 15.08 -9.19 -28.62
C THR A 50 15.43 -8.95 -27.15
N HIS A 51 16.65 -8.46 -26.88
CA HIS A 51 17.11 -8.13 -25.54
C HIS A 51 16.28 -7.00 -24.91
N TYR A 52 16.05 -5.91 -25.65
CA TYR A 52 15.24 -4.79 -25.15
C TYR A 52 13.77 -5.19 -24.96
N ALA A 53 13.19 -5.96 -25.88
CA ALA A 53 11.82 -6.45 -25.77
C ALA A 53 11.65 -7.34 -24.53
N ALA A 54 12.57 -8.26 -24.28
CA ALA A 54 12.55 -9.11 -23.09
C ALA A 54 12.68 -8.30 -21.80
N ALA A 55 13.59 -7.32 -21.76
CA ALA A 55 13.78 -6.46 -20.59
C ALA A 55 12.51 -5.65 -20.26
N VAL A 56 11.89 -5.03 -21.27
CA VAL A 56 10.64 -4.27 -21.10
C VAL A 56 9.51 -5.20 -20.67
N PHE A 57 9.40 -6.38 -21.26
CA PHE A 57 8.36 -7.36 -20.91
C PHE A 57 8.47 -7.80 -19.44
N VAL A 58 9.68 -8.13 -18.97
CA VAL A 58 9.93 -8.48 -17.55
C VAL A 58 9.59 -7.31 -16.63
N LEU A 59 10.00 -6.10 -17.00
CA LEU A 59 9.72 -4.90 -16.20
C LEU A 59 8.21 -4.63 -16.10
N MET A 60 7.46 -4.79 -17.19
CA MET A 60 5.99 -4.68 -17.18
C MET A 60 5.34 -5.73 -16.27
N LEU A 61 5.78 -6.99 -16.33
CA LEU A 61 5.27 -8.05 -15.46
C LEU A 61 5.55 -7.77 -13.98
N LEU A 62 6.75 -7.30 -13.65
CA LEU A 62 7.10 -6.90 -12.29
C LEU A 62 6.22 -5.75 -11.80
N MET A 63 5.99 -4.74 -12.64
CA MET A 63 5.16 -3.59 -12.29
C MET A 63 3.70 -3.98 -12.08
N LEU A 64 3.16 -4.87 -12.92
CA LEU A 64 1.83 -5.45 -12.75
C LEU A 64 1.75 -6.27 -11.46
N CYS A 65 2.72 -7.14 -11.20
CA CYS A 65 2.71 -7.99 -10.01
C CYS A 65 2.78 -7.16 -8.72
N ALA A 66 3.65 -6.14 -8.68
CA ALA A 66 3.74 -5.18 -7.58
C ALA A 66 2.43 -4.43 -7.37
N SER A 67 1.79 -3.96 -8.45
CA SER A 67 0.48 -3.31 -8.39
C SER A 67 -0.60 -4.23 -7.82
N GLN A 68 -0.67 -5.49 -8.28
CA GLN A 68 -1.63 -6.46 -7.78
C GLN A 68 -1.40 -6.78 -6.30
N LEU A 69 -0.15 -6.94 -5.86
CA LEU A 69 0.19 -7.17 -4.46
C LEU A 69 -0.24 -5.99 -3.57
N LEU A 70 0.02 -4.76 -4.02
CA LEU A 70 -0.38 -3.55 -3.30
C LEU A 70 -1.91 -3.46 -3.17
N ILE A 71 -2.65 -3.69 -4.26
CA ILE A 71 -4.11 -3.68 -4.25
C ILE A 71 -4.65 -4.77 -3.30
N ARG A 72 -4.13 -6.00 -3.39
CA ARG A 72 -4.56 -7.11 -2.53
C ARG A 72 -4.24 -6.86 -1.06
N PHE A 73 -3.12 -6.21 -0.75
CA PHE A 73 -2.75 -5.81 0.60
C PHE A 73 -3.72 -4.76 1.16
N LEU A 74 -3.98 -3.68 0.41
CA LEU A 74 -4.91 -2.62 0.78
C LEU A 74 -6.34 -3.16 0.96
N LEU A 75 -6.86 -3.90 -0.02
CA LEU A 75 -8.21 -4.48 0.05
C LEU A 75 -8.31 -5.55 1.15
N GLY A 76 -7.24 -6.32 1.38
CA GLY A 76 -7.20 -7.32 2.44
C GLY A 76 -7.34 -6.69 3.83
N GLN A 77 -6.56 -5.64 4.11
CA GLN A 77 -6.66 -4.92 5.38
C GLN A 77 -8.00 -4.20 5.55
N LEU A 78 -8.51 -3.56 4.48
CA LEU A 78 -9.83 -2.91 4.50
C LEU A 78 -10.97 -3.91 4.71
N ASN A 79 -10.92 -5.08 4.06
CA ASN A 79 -11.93 -6.12 4.22
C ASN A 79 -11.86 -6.78 5.61
N ALA A 80 -10.67 -7.00 6.16
CA ALA A 80 -10.52 -7.50 7.52
C ALA A 80 -11.11 -6.54 8.56
N LEU A 81 -10.89 -5.23 8.40
CA LEU A 81 -11.48 -4.20 9.25
C LEU A 81 -13.01 -4.14 9.10
N LYS A 82 -13.51 -4.21 7.86
CA LYS A 82 -14.95 -4.29 7.55
C LYS A 82 -15.61 -5.51 8.17
N ASP A 83 -14.95 -6.67 8.10
CA ASP A 83 -15.47 -7.92 8.68
C ASP A 83 -15.53 -7.83 10.20
N VAL A 84 -14.53 -7.24 10.85
CA VAL A 84 -14.57 -6.97 12.30
C VAL A 84 -15.71 -6.01 12.65
N MET A 85 -15.94 -4.97 11.85
CA MET A 85 -17.03 -4.01 12.06
C MET A 85 -18.42 -4.64 11.90
N LEU A 86 -18.62 -5.48 10.87
CA LEU A 86 -19.86 -6.22 10.64
C LEU A 86 -20.09 -7.32 11.68
N HIS A 87 -19.03 -7.92 12.21
CA HIS A 87 -19.11 -8.90 13.28
C HIS A 87 -19.56 -8.26 14.60
N VAL A 88 -19.11 -7.03 14.90
CA VAL A 88 -19.52 -6.26 16.08
C VAL A 88 -20.99 -5.80 15.98
N GLU A 89 -21.45 -5.37 14.79
CA GLU A 89 -22.86 -4.97 14.57
C GLU A 89 -23.85 -6.12 14.80
N LYS A 90 -23.49 -7.34 14.37
CA LYS A 90 -24.35 -8.53 14.51
C LYS A 90 -24.36 -9.14 15.90
N SER A 91 -23.27 -9.00 16.66
CA SER A 91 -23.11 -9.70 17.93
C SER A 91 -23.73 -8.96 19.12
N GLY A 92 -23.85 -7.63 19.07
CA GLY A 92 -24.38 -6.84 20.18
C GLY A 92 -23.57 -6.95 21.49
N ASP A 93 -22.39 -7.59 21.46
CA ASP A 93 -21.51 -7.82 22.60
C ASP A 93 -20.46 -6.72 22.67
N LEU A 94 -20.77 -5.69 23.45
CA LEU A 94 -19.93 -4.52 23.74
C LEU A 94 -18.75 -4.86 24.67
N SER A 95 -18.45 -6.13 24.93
CA SER A 95 -17.20 -6.55 25.58
C SER A 95 -16.12 -6.97 24.58
N ALA A 96 -16.48 -7.10 23.29
CA ALA A 96 -15.56 -7.45 22.23
C ALA A 96 -14.53 -6.33 21.99
N ARG A 97 -13.34 -6.51 22.57
CA ARG A 97 -12.17 -5.66 22.31
C ARG A 97 -11.52 -6.08 21.00
N VAL A 98 -11.26 -5.12 20.13
CA VAL A 98 -10.54 -5.38 18.88
C VAL A 98 -9.09 -5.76 19.22
N ALA A 99 -8.65 -6.93 18.77
CA ALA A 99 -7.29 -7.41 18.99
C ALA A 99 -6.29 -6.49 18.25
N ASN A 100 -5.46 -5.80 19.03
CA ASN A 100 -4.48 -4.85 18.51
C ASN A 100 -3.27 -5.62 17.96
N ARG A 101 -3.33 -6.08 16.71
CA ARG A 101 -2.27 -6.86 16.06
C ARG A 101 -1.38 -6.07 15.10
N SER A 102 -1.62 -4.77 14.94
CA SER A 102 -0.89 -3.92 13.99
C SER A 102 -0.68 -2.53 14.61
N ASP A 103 0.47 -1.89 14.35
CA ASP A 103 0.78 -0.50 14.74
C ASP A 103 0.52 0.50 13.59
N ASP A 104 -0.14 0.05 12.53
CA ASP A 104 -0.58 0.88 11.40
C ASP A 104 -1.84 1.72 11.75
N GLU A 105 -2.36 2.45 10.76
CA GLU A 105 -3.55 3.29 10.91
C GLU A 105 -4.77 2.50 11.41
N VAL A 106 -4.86 1.21 11.08
CA VAL A 106 -5.93 0.32 11.53
C VAL A 106 -5.78 -0.03 13.00
N GLY A 107 -4.55 -0.23 13.49
CA GLY A 107 -4.23 -0.36 14.91
C GLY A 107 -4.62 0.88 15.74
N GLN A 108 -4.38 2.07 15.19
CA GLN A 108 -4.78 3.33 15.83
C GLN A 108 -6.31 3.47 15.91
N MET A 109 -7.03 3.07 14.86
CA MET A 109 -8.50 3.01 14.88
C MET A 109 -9.03 2.00 15.91
N ALA A 110 -8.42 0.80 15.99
CA ALA A 110 -8.78 -0.20 16.99
C ALA A 110 -8.60 0.32 18.42
N LYS A 111 -7.51 1.06 18.67
CA LYS A 111 -7.24 1.70 19.96
C LYS A 111 -8.26 2.79 20.30
N ALA A 112 -8.63 3.64 19.33
CA ALA A 112 -9.66 4.66 19.51
C ALA A 112 -11.05 4.07 19.80
N PHE A 113 -11.40 2.98 19.10
CA PHE A 113 -12.67 2.27 19.31
C PHE A 113 -12.75 1.64 20.71
N ASN A 114 -11.68 0.97 21.16
CA ASN A 114 -11.61 0.42 22.51
C ASN A 114 -11.72 1.52 23.60
N ALA A 115 -11.13 2.69 23.36
CA ALA A 115 -11.25 3.83 24.28
C ALA A 115 -12.69 4.38 24.34
N MET A 116 -13.38 4.45 23.20
CA MET A 116 -14.79 4.85 23.13
C MET A 116 -15.69 3.86 23.89
N GLN A 117 -15.50 2.54 23.71
CA GLN A 117 -16.26 1.52 24.45
C GLN A 117 -16.06 1.64 25.98
N ALA A 118 -14.83 1.89 26.43
CA ALA A 118 -14.57 2.16 27.85
C ALA A 118 -15.28 3.42 28.36
N GLY A 119 -15.44 4.45 27.51
CA GLY A 119 -16.25 5.63 27.79
C GLY A 119 -17.73 5.30 27.98
N TYR A 120 -18.31 4.52 27.08
CA TYR A 120 -19.71 4.09 27.17
C TYR A 120 -20.01 3.30 28.45
N GLN A 121 -19.13 2.36 28.80
CA GLN A 121 -19.32 1.56 30.01
C GLN A 121 -19.25 2.41 31.28
N ARG A 122 -18.41 3.46 31.28
CA ARG A 122 -18.37 4.44 32.38
C ARG A 122 -19.68 5.22 32.50
N VAL A 123 -20.24 5.69 31.38
CA VAL A 123 -21.52 6.42 31.38
C VAL A 123 -22.64 5.54 31.93
N VAL A 124 -22.76 4.31 31.46
CA VAL A 124 -23.78 3.36 31.94
C VAL A 124 -23.64 3.11 33.44
N ASN A 125 -22.42 2.91 33.94
CA ASN A 125 -22.16 2.75 35.38
C ASN A 125 -22.55 3.99 36.17
N THR A 126 -22.26 5.20 35.66
CA THR A 126 -22.67 6.45 36.31
C THR A 126 -24.19 6.60 36.34
N VAL A 127 -24.90 6.28 35.26
CA VAL A 127 -26.36 6.30 35.24
C VAL A 127 -26.94 5.31 36.24
N SER A 128 -26.42 4.07 36.28
CA SER A 128 -26.84 3.05 37.24
C SER A 128 -26.62 3.49 38.69
N GLN A 129 -25.45 4.05 39.02
CA GLN A 129 -25.19 4.61 40.35
C GLN A 129 -26.11 5.78 40.70
N THR A 130 -26.42 6.63 39.72
CA THR A 130 -27.30 7.79 39.93
C THR A 130 -28.73 7.34 40.18
N ALA A 131 -29.21 6.34 39.43
CA ALA A 131 -30.51 5.72 39.64
C ALA A 131 -30.60 5.03 41.02
N SER A 132 -29.57 4.30 41.43
CA SER A 132 -29.50 3.68 42.77
C SER A 132 -29.58 4.72 43.89
N ARG A 133 -28.83 5.82 43.76
CA ARG A 133 -28.87 6.92 44.74
C ARG A 133 -30.21 7.63 44.77
N LEU A 134 -30.88 7.74 43.62
CA LEU A 134 -32.21 8.32 43.54
C LEU A 134 -33.25 7.43 44.24
N ASP A 135 -33.16 6.12 44.03
CA ASP A 135 -34.02 5.13 44.69
C ASP A 135 -33.84 5.14 46.22
N GLU A 136 -32.59 5.16 46.68
CA GLU A 136 -32.26 5.34 48.10
C GLU A 136 -32.83 6.65 48.67
N GLY A 137 -32.68 7.76 47.93
CA GLY A 137 -33.24 9.06 48.32
C GLY A 137 -34.77 9.06 48.40
N ALA A 138 -35.45 8.41 47.45
CA ALA A 138 -36.90 8.25 47.46
C ALA A 138 -37.37 7.39 48.64
N ALA A 139 -36.65 6.30 48.95
CA ALA A 139 -36.94 5.46 50.10
C ALA A 139 -36.78 6.22 51.43
N HIS A 140 -35.72 7.03 51.57
CA HIS A 140 -35.53 7.89 52.74
C HIS A 140 -36.64 8.95 52.87
N LEU A 141 -37.05 9.58 51.76
CA LEU A 141 -38.14 10.55 51.76
C LEU A 141 -39.48 9.91 52.16
N ALA A 142 -39.78 8.73 51.64
CA ALA A 142 -40.98 7.97 51.98
C ALA A 142 -41.00 7.58 53.47
N SER A 143 -39.85 7.17 54.01
CA SER A 143 -39.67 6.91 55.45
C SER A 143 -39.94 8.17 56.27
N GLY A 144 -39.32 9.30 55.91
CA GLY A 144 -39.51 10.57 56.62
C GLY A 144 -40.96 11.06 56.58
N MET A 145 -41.66 10.90 55.46
CA MET A 145 -43.09 11.21 55.38
C MET A 145 -43.94 10.32 56.30
N LYS A 146 -43.58 9.04 56.45
CA LYS A 146 -44.25 8.12 57.38
C LYS A 146 -44.05 8.57 58.83
N ASP A 147 -42.84 8.98 59.20
CA ASP A 147 -42.51 9.47 60.54
C ASP A 147 -43.23 10.79 60.85
N VAL A 148 -43.26 11.73 59.90
CA VAL A 148 -44.02 13.00 60.04
C VAL A 148 -45.52 12.73 60.20
N ARG A 149 -46.08 11.81 59.41
CA ARG A 149 -47.48 11.40 59.54
C ARG A 149 -47.77 10.79 60.90
N GLN A 150 -46.89 9.93 61.40
CA GLN A 150 -47.00 9.32 62.74
C GLN A 150 -46.95 10.39 63.84
N GLY A 151 -46.03 11.35 63.74
CA GLY A 151 -45.89 12.45 64.70
C GLY A 151 -47.11 13.36 64.76
N MET A 152 -47.70 13.70 63.61
CA MET A 152 -48.95 14.49 63.55
C MET A 152 -50.13 13.77 64.21
N LEU A 153 -50.27 12.46 64.00
CA LEU A 153 -51.34 11.66 64.63
C LEU A 153 -51.14 11.54 66.14
N GLY A 154 -49.88 11.43 66.62
CA GLY A 154 -49.56 11.39 68.05
C GLY A 154 -49.72 12.73 68.77
N GLN A 155 -49.75 13.86 68.05
CA GLN A 155 -50.00 15.18 68.63
C GLN A 155 -51.49 15.55 68.71
N GLN A 156 -52.38 14.75 68.11
CA GLN A 156 -53.83 15.00 68.10
C GLN A 156 -54.61 14.25 69.20
N SER A 157 -53.93 13.54 70.10
CA SER A 157 -54.49 12.91 71.31
C SER A 157 -54.13 13.70 72.55
#